data_AF-R9L197-F1
#
_entry.id   AF-R9L197-F1
#
_cell.length_a   1.000
_cell.length_b   1.000
_cell.length_c   1.000
_cell.angle_alpha   90.00
_cell.angle_beta   90.00
_cell.angle_gamma   90.00
#
_symmetry.space_group_name_H-M   'P 1'
#
loop_
_entity.id
_entity.type
_entity.pdbx_description
1 polymer ?
#
loop_
_entity_poly.entity_id
_entity_poly.type
_entity_poly.pdbx_seq_one_letter_code
_entity_poly.pdbx_strand_id
1 'polypeptide(L)'
;MKIDRCKKESFIVIGKEGATTDGADFIQKLWDDANSHFREVAHLAKKDENGNIRGIWGAMSDLSRSFQPWEGFDQGLYLAGVECKMPW
;
A
#
# COMPACT_ATOMS: atom_id res chain seq x y z
N MET A 1 25.30 -2.96 -8.57
CA MET A 1 24.02 -2.31 -8.23
C MET A 1 24.21 -0.81 -8.36
N LYS A 2 23.41 -0.13 -9.20
CA LYS A 2 23.43 1.33 -9.33
C LYS A 2 22.28 1.89 -8.52
N ILE A 3 22.54 2.87 -7.66
CA ILE A 3 21.52 3.58 -6.88
C ILE A 3 21.41 4.98 -7.46
N ASP A 4 20.23 5.32 -7.95
CA ASP A 4 19.91 6.64 -8.47
C ASP A 4 18.79 7.27 -7.64
N ARG A 5 18.84 8.58 -7.43
CA ARG A 5 17.74 9.32 -6.80
C ARG A 5 16.71 9.70 -7.86
N CYS A 6 15.48 9.25 -7.69
CA CYS A 6 14.34 9.63 -8.53
C CYS A 6 13.23 10.28 -7.69
N LYS A 7 12.40 11.10 -8.33
CA LYS A 7 11.13 11.58 -7.76
C LYS A 7 10.00 10.78 -8.40
N LYS A 8 9.14 10.19 -7.58
CA LYS A 8 7.89 9.57 -8.03
C LYS A 8 6.78 10.63 -8.00
N GLU A 9 6.00 10.71 -9.05
CA GLU A 9 4.80 11.57 -9.10
C GLU A 9 3.74 11.09 -8.11
N SER A 10 2.78 11.94 -7.77
CA SER A 10 1.64 11.56 -6.93
C SER A 10 0.87 10.40 -7.55
N PHE A 11 0.33 9.51 -6.72
CA PHE A 11 -0.41 8.34 -7.16
C PHE A 11 -1.41 7.91 -6.08
N ILE A 12 -2.34 7.03 -6.47
CA ILE A 12 -3.36 6.47 -5.59
C ILE A 12 -2.93 5.05 -5.21
N VAL A 13 -3.15 4.68 -3.95
CA VAL A 13 -3.03 3.28 -3.48
C VAL A 13 -4.41 2.81 -3.03
N ILE A 14 -4.85 1.66 -3.55
CA ILE A 14 -6.08 1.00 -3.11
C ILE A 14 -5.72 -0.41 -2.64
N GLY A 15 -6.27 -0.81 -1.49
CA GLY A 15 -5.97 -2.09 -0.86
C GLY A 15 -6.67 -2.25 0.48
N LYS A 16 -6.11 -3.09 1.34
CA LYS A 16 -6.63 -3.35 2.69
C LYS A 16 -5.83 -2.58 3.74
N GLU A 17 -6.54 -1.92 4.64
CA GLU A 17 -5.97 -1.19 5.76
C GLU A 17 -6.06 -2.05 7.03
N GLY A 18 -4.99 -2.04 7.81
CA GLY A 18 -4.95 -2.58 9.16
C GLY A 18 -4.24 -1.61 10.11
N ALA A 19 -4.32 -1.88 11.39
CA ALA A 19 -3.74 -1.05 12.44
C ALA A 19 -2.78 -1.86 13.32
N THR A 20 -1.82 -1.18 13.96
CA THR A 20 -0.92 -1.80 14.94
C THR A 20 -1.68 -2.41 16.12
N THR A 21 -2.92 -1.97 16.38
CA THR A 21 -3.83 -2.53 17.38
C THR A 21 -4.40 -3.90 17.01
N ASP A 22 -4.23 -4.37 15.77
CA ASP A 22 -4.69 -5.69 15.31
C ASP A 22 -3.80 -6.84 15.83
N GLY A 23 -2.76 -6.50 16.60
CA GLY A 23 -1.94 -7.41 17.36
C GLY A 23 -0.66 -7.84 16.65
N ALA A 24 -0.01 -8.87 17.21
CA ALA A 24 1.22 -9.40 16.66
C ALA A 24 1.04 -9.90 15.21
N ASP A 25 2.06 -9.67 14.39
CA ASP A 25 2.14 -10.07 12.99
C ASP A 25 1.03 -9.50 12.09
N PHE A 26 0.38 -8.39 12.50
CA PHE A 26 -0.74 -7.85 11.74
C PHE A 26 -0.37 -7.50 10.29
N ILE A 27 0.84 -7.00 10.01
CA ILE A 27 1.28 -6.69 8.64
C ILE A 27 1.31 -7.94 7.76
N GLN A 28 1.81 -9.07 8.28
CA GLN A 28 1.84 -10.33 7.53
C GLN A 28 0.42 -10.83 7.25
N LYS A 29 -0.43 -10.87 8.29
CA LYS A 29 -1.84 -11.26 8.17
C LYS A 29 -2.60 -10.37 7.19
N LEU A 30 -2.33 -9.07 7.21
CA LEU A 30 -2.92 -8.08 6.32
C LEU A 30 -2.50 -8.33 4.87
N TRP A 31 -1.23 -8.62 4.61
CA TRP A 31 -0.77 -8.98 3.27
C TRP A 31 -1.35 -10.31 2.80
N ASP A 32 -1.49 -11.31 3.67
CA ASP A 32 -2.13 -12.58 3.33
C ASP A 32 -3.59 -12.35 2.91
N ASP A 33 -4.33 -11.54 3.68
CA ASP A 33 -5.71 -11.17 3.39
C ASP A 33 -5.86 -10.29 2.14
N ALA A 34 -4.95 -9.33 1.93
CA ALA A 34 -4.94 -8.50 0.73
C ALA A 34 -4.65 -9.35 -0.53
N ASN A 35 -3.72 -10.30 -0.44
CA ASN A 35 -3.37 -11.18 -1.56
C ASN A 35 -4.51 -12.15 -1.89
N SER A 36 -5.20 -12.71 -0.89
CA SER A 36 -6.33 -13.62 -1.14
C SER A 36 -7.53 -12.92 -1.77
N HIS A 37 -7.68 -11.62 -1.54
CA HIS A 37 -8.77 -10.78 -2.07
C HIS A 37 -8.35 -9.85 -3.21
N PHE A 38 -7.12 -9.99 -3.72
CA PHE A 38 -6.55 -9.03 -4.68
C PHE A 38 -7.43 -8.83 -5.94
N ARG A 39 -8.20 -9.86 -6.33
CA ARG A 39 -9.12 -9.79 -7.48
C ARG A 39 -10.15 -8.67 -7.39
N GLU A 40 -10.52 -8.25 -6.18
CA GLU A 40 -11.48 -7.15 -5.94
C GLU A 40 -10.97 -5.82 -6.53
N VAL A 41 -9.65 -5.57 -6.47
CA VAL A 41 -9.03 -4.31 -6.90
C VAL A 41 -8.14 -4.47 -8.14
N ALA A 42 -7.97 -5.69 -8.65
CA ALA A 42 -7.07 -6.02 -9.78
C ALA A 42 -7.39 -5.27 -11.09
N HIS A 43 -8.63 -4.83 -11.26
CA HIS A 43 -9.07 -4.04 -12.41
C HIS A 43 -8.66 -2.55 -12.31
N LEU A 44 -8.37 -2.06 -11.10
CA LEU A 44 -7.90 -0.69 -10.83
C LEU A 44 -6.37 -0.58 -10.86
N ALA A 45 -5.67 -1.71 -10.67
CA ALA A 45 -4.22 -1.78 -10.61
C ALA A 45 -3.57 -1.21 -11.89
N LYS A 46 -2.55 -0.37 -11.69
CA LYS A 46 -1.67 0.10 -12.76
C LYS A 46 -0.91 -1.08 -13.32
N LYS A 47 -0.93 -1.22 -14.65
CA LYS A 47 -0.27 -2.29 -15.39
C LYS A 47 0.68 -1.71 -16.43
N ASP A 48 1.78 -2.40 -16.70
CA ASP A 48 2.63 -2.10 -17.85
C ASP A 48 2.03 -2.63 -19.17
N GLU A 49 2.75 -2.40 -20.27
CA GLU A 49 2.34 -2.78 -21.63
C GLU A 49 2.12 -4.29 -21.78
N ASN A 50 2.75 -5.11 -20.94
CA ASN A 50 2.61 -6.57 -20.92
C ASN A 50 1.51 -7.04 -19.95
N GLY A 51 0.79 -6.11 -19.31
CA GLY A 51 -0.26 -6.42 -18.35
C GLY A 51 0.23 -6.73 -16.93
N ASN A 52 1.53 -6.60 -16.65
CA ASN A 52 2.07 -6.85 -15.30
C ASN A 52 1.75 -5.70 -14.37
N ILE A 53 1.39 -6.01 -13.12
CA ILE A 53 1.11 -5.00 -12.08
C ILE A 53 2.37 -4.17 -11.81
N ARG A 54 2.21 -2.85 -11.77
CA ARG A 54 3.26 -1.89 -11.44
C ARG A 54 2.87 -1.08 -10.21
N GLY A 55 3.61 -1.31 -9.13
CA GLY A 55 3.41 -0.63 -7.86
C GLY A 55 2.59 -1.49 -6.90
N ILE A 56 3.30 -2.19 -6.03
CA ILE A 56 2.77 -2.84 -4.83
C ILE A 56 3.34 -2.05 -3.67
N TRP A 57 2.47 -1.56 -2.80
CA TRP A 57 2.82 -0.58 -1.78
C TRP A 57 2.35 -1.03 -0.40
N GLY A 58 3.23 -0.86 0.58
CA GLY A 58 2.90 -0.82 2.00
C GLY A 58 2.96 0.62 2.46
N ALA A 59 1.82 1.32 2.46
CA ALA A 59 1.78 2.73 2.87
C ALA A 59 1.49 2.85 4.36
N MET A 60 2.29 3.64 5.06
CA MET A 60 2.16 3.88 6.49
C MET A 60 1.54 5.26 6.73
N SER A 61 0.65 5.36 7.73
CA SER A 61 0.11 6.63 8.21
C SER A 61 -0.09 6.56 9.72
N ASP A 62 -0.09 7.71 10.38
CA ASP A 62 -0.67 7.88 11.70
C ASP A 62 -2.18 7.53 11.73
N LEU A 63 -2.75 7.40 12.92
CA LEU A 63 -4.15 6.98 13.11
C LEU A 63 -5.17 7.96 12.53
N SER A 64 -4.79 9.21 12.24
CA SER A 64 -5.69 10.21 11.64
C SER A 64 -5.82 10.11 10.13
N ARG A 65 -5.02 9.26 9.46
CA ARG A 65 -4.91 9.19 7.98
C ARG A 65 -4.40 10.49 7.34
N SER A 66 -3.57 11.24 8.06
CA SER A 66 -2.95 12.48 7.57
C SER A 66 -1.58 12.24 6.92
N PHE A 67 -1.21 10.98 6.68
CA PHE A 67 0.10 10.56 6.18
C PHE A 67 1.27 11.06 7.05
N GLN A 68 1.02 11.27 8.34
CA GLN A 68 2.11 11.52 9.28
C GLN A 68 2.83 10.21 9.61
N PRO A 69 4.08 10.27 10.10
CA PRO A 69 4.76 9.09 10.62
C PRO A 69 3.96 8.42 11.73
N TRP A 70 4.20 7.13 11.93
CA TRP A 70 3.66 6.41 13.08
C TRP A 70 4.03 7.10 14.39
N GLU A 71 3.05 7.22 15.28
CA GLU A 71 3.22 7.74 16.63
C GLU A 71 4.18 6.82 17.39
N GLY A 72 5.18 7.39 18.06
CA GLY A 72 6.18 6.61 18.79
C GLY A 72 7.04 5.67 17.94
N PHE A 73 6.91 5.70 16.61
CA PHE A 73 7.47 4.72 15.66
C PHE A 73 6.90 3.29 15.80
N ASP A 74 5.80 3.10 16.53
CA ASP A 74 5.20 1.78 16.78
C ASP A 74 3.67 1.77 16.70
N GLN A 75 3.01 2.93 16.58
CA GLN A 75 1.56 3.03 16.48
C GLN A 75 1.09 3.74 15.21
N GLY A 76 0.22 3.08 14.47
CA GLY A 76 -0.37 3.66 13.27
C GLY A 76 -1.14 2.68 12.40
N LEU A 77 -1.44 3.13 11.20
CA LEU A 77 -2.13 2.41 10.15
C LEU A 77 -1.15 1.93 9.08
N TYR A 78 -1.46 0.80 8.49
CA TYR A 78 -0.76 0.23 7.34
C TYR A 78 -1.76 -0.12 6.24
N LEU A 79 -1.50 0.32 5.02
CA LEU A 79 -2.28 -0.01 3.84
C LEU A 79 -1.45 -0.93 2.93
N ALA A 80 -1.86 -2.19 2.82
CA ALA A 80 -1.33 -3.15 1.87
C ALA A 80 -2.13 -3.06 0.57
N GLY A 81 -1.53 -2.55 -0.50
CA GLY A 81 -2.29 -2.24 -1.72
C GLY A 81 -1.47 -2.10 -2.99
N VAL A 82 -2.17 -1.74 -4.06
CA VAL A 82 -1.60 -1.51 -5.38
C VAL A 82 -1.72 -0.06 -5.80
N GLU A 83 -0.76 0.39 -6.59
CA GLU A 83 -0.86 1.65 -7.31
C GLU A 83 -1.99 1.57 -8.33
N CYS A 84 -2.90 2.52 -8.29
CA CYS A 84 -3.99 2.63 -9.23
C CYS A 84 -3.73 3.75 -10.24
N LYS A 85 -4.31 3.61 -11.44
CA LYS A 85 -4.34 4.71 -12.40
C LYS A 85 -5.18 5.85 -11.80
N MET A 86 -4.71 7.09 -11.92
CA MET A 86 -5.57 8.23 -11.60
C MET A 86 -6.76 8.23 -12.56
N PRO A 87 -7.98 8.48 -12.07
CA PRO A 87 -9.18 8.42 -12.91
C PRO A 87 -9.29 9.55 -13.96
N TRP A 88 -8.35 10.50 -14.02
CA TRP A 88 -8.36 11.64 -14.93
C TRP A 88 -6.94 12.00 -15.37
#